data_AF-A0A920VCY5-F1
#
_entry.id   AF-A0A920VCY5-F1
#
_cell.length_a   1.000
_cell.length_b   1.000
_cell.length_c   1.000
_cell.angle_alpha   90.00
_cell.angle_beta   90.00
_cell.angle_gamma   90.00
#
_symmetry.space_group_name_H-M   'P 1'
#
loop_
_entity.id
_entity.type
_entity.pdbx_description
1 polymer ?
#
loop_
_entity_poly.entity_id
_entity_poly.type
_entity_poly.pdbx_seq_one_letter_code
_entity_poly.pdbx_strand_id
1 'polypeptide(L)'
;MESVLKSGGARYVDASIIGGPPRNGSSPRLYASGDNVAELLQLRDFGLDVRDLGDQLGRASGIKMCYAAMTKGTTALHAELLIAAEKLGLTEEVMAEFSNTQPAVVERMEGWMPGIPGKIAPLGQ
;
A
#
# COMPACT_ATOMS: atom_id res chain seq x y z
N MET A 1 -21.21 -12.88 5.80
CA MET A 1 -20.23 -12.93 6.92
C MET A 1 -20.84 -12.35 8.18
N GLU A 2 -21.26 -11.08 8.18
CA GLU A 2 -21.98 -10.46 9.30
C GLU A 2 -23.16 -11.31 9.81
N SER A 3 -24.03 -11.78 8.91
CA SER A 3 -25.17 -12.63 9.28
C SER A 3 -24.76 -13.92 9.99
N VAL A 4 -23.67 -14.55 9.55
CA VAL A 4 -23.11 -15.77 10.13
C VAL A 4 -22.58 -15.49 11.54
N LEU A 5 -21.79 -14.43 11.70
CA LEU A 5 -21.21 -14.04 12.99
C LEU A 5 -22.30 -13.67 14.01
N LYS A 6 -23.29 -12.87 13.60
CA LYS A 6 -24.44 -12.50 14.44
C LYS A 6 -25.28 -13.72 14.81
N SER A 7 -25.55 -14.64 13.87
CA SER A 7 -26.30 -15.87 14.16
C SER A 7 -25.59 -16.80 15.14
N GLY A 8 -24.25 -16.76 15.18
CA GLY A 8 -23.44 -17.50 16.15
C GLY A 8 -23.29 -16.80 17.50
N GLY A 9 -23.90 -15.62 17.69
CA GLY A 9 -23.76 -14.82 18.91
C GLY A 9 -22.39 -14.16 19.09
N ALA A 10 -21.56 -14.14 18.05
CA ALA A 10 -20.22 -13.58 18.11
C ALA A 10 -20.24 -12.05 17.99
N ARG A 11 -19.45 -11.38 18.82
CA ARG A 11 -19.08 -9.98 18.63
C ARG A 11 -17.90 -9.90 17.68
N TYR A 12 -17.88 -8.90 16.81
CA TYR A 12 -16.82 -8.71 15.83
C TYR A 12 -16.60 -7.24 15.51
N VAL A 13 -15.43 -6.98 14.92
CA VAL A 13 -14.94 -5.67 14.47
C VAL A 13 -14.36 -5.85 13.06
N ASP A 14 -14.63 -4.91 12.15
CA ASP A 14 -13.92 -4.82 10.88
C ASP A 14 -12.58 -4.14 11.13
N ALA A 15 -11.47 -4.78 10.75
CA ALA A 15 -10.14 -4.24 10.97
C ALA A 15 -9.22 -4.46 9.77
N SER A 16 -8.27 -3.54 9.59
CA SER A 16 -7.27 -3.64 8.53
C SER A 16 -5.90 -3.14 8.96
N ILE A 17 -4.86 -3.58 8.25
CA ILE A 17 -3.46 -3.27 8.56
C ILE A 17 -2.83 -2.52 7.38
N ILE A 18 -2.24 -1.35 7.64
CA ILE A 18 -1.42 -0.61 6.67
C ILE A 18 -0.03 -0.39 7.26
N GLY A 19 1.00 -0.75 6.48
CA GLY A 19 2.39 -0.76 6.90
C GLY A 19 3.01 -2.15 6.78
N GLY A 20 4.33 -2.21 6.86
CA GLY A 20 5.08 -3.47 6.91
C GLY A 20 5.05 -4.09 8.32
N PRO A 21 5.62 -5.31 8.47
CA PRO A 21 5.83 -5.91 9.79
C PRO A 21 6.65 -5.00 10.70
N PRO A 22 6.47 -5.07 12.03
CA PRO A 22 7.25 -4.27 12.96
C PRO A 22 8.75 -4.49 12.78
N ARG A 23 9.50 -3.43 12.51
CA ARG A 23 10.96 -3.49 12.32
C ARG A 23 11.60 -2.15 12.65
N ASN A 24 12.74 -2.16 13.34
CA ASN A 24 13.53 -0.96 13.66
C ASN A 24 12.71 0.17 14.31
N GLY A 25 11.78 -0.16 15.21
CA GLY A 25 10.92 0.81 15.87
C GLY A 25 9.71 1.29 15.04
N SER A 26 9.57 0.85 13.79
CA SER A 26 8.33 1.03 13.02
C SER A 26 7.28 -0.01 13.41
N SER A 27 6.02 0.40 13.43
CA SER A 27 4.86 -0.45 13.72
C SER A 27 3.79 -0.20 12.65
N PRO A 28 3.05 -1.24 12.20
CA PRO A 28 1.94 -1.02 11.31
C PRO A 28 0.80 -0.28 12.01
N ARG A 29 -0.06 0.36 11.21
CA ARG A 29 -1.30 0.97 11.66
C ARG A 29 -2.43 -0.03 11.54
N LEU A 30 -3.17 -0.24 12.62
CA LEU A 30 -4.40 -1.01 12.63
C LEU A 30 -5.56 -0.03 12.54
N TYR A 31 -6.41 -0.16 11.53
CA TYR A 31 -7.66 0.59 11.41
C TYR A 31 -8.81 -0.31 11.84
N ALA A 32 -9.81 0.23 12.53
CA ALA A 32 -10.94 -0.51 13.08
C ALA A 32 -12.25 0.23 12.85
N SER A 33 -13.33 -0.51 12.59
CA SER A 33 -14.70 0.02 12.50
C SER A 33 -15.73 -1.02 12.95
N GLY A 34 -16.86 -0.58 13.51
CA GLY A 34 -17.90 -1.45 14.05
C GLY A 34 -18.32 -1.11 15.47
N ASP A 35 -19.46 -1.64 15.91
CA ASP A 35 -20.05 -1.39 17.23
C ASP A 35 -19.14 -1.78 18.42
N ASN A 36 -18.17 -2.68 18.20
CA ASN A 36 -17.30 -3.23 19.25
C ASN A 36 -15.83 -2.72 19.17
N VAL A 37 -15.56 -1.62 18.46
CA VAL A 37 -14.19 -1.10 18.26
C VAL A 37 -13.45 -0.80 19.57
N ALA A 38 -14.18 -0.41 20.63
CA ALA A 38 -13.63 -0.14 21.94
C ALA A 38 -12.75 -1.28 22.49
N GLU A 39 -13.07 -2.54 22.19
CA GLU A 39 -12.27 -3.69 22.60
C GLU A 39 -10.90 -3.72 21.93
N LEU A 40 -10.84 -3.36 20.63
CA LEU A 40 -9.57 -3.34 19.90
C LEU A 40 -8.72 -2.13 20.29
N LEU A 41 -9.35 -1.01 20.67
CA LEU A 41 -8.64 0.20 21.11
C LEU A 41 -7.82 -0.02 22.39
N GLN A 42 -8.18 -0.99 23.23
CA GLN A 42 -7.41 -1.37 24.42
C GLN A 42 -5.99 -1.84 24.07
N LEU A 43 -5.76 -2.34 22.85
CA LEU A 43 -4.43 -2.76 22.41
C LEU A 43 -3.44 -1.58 22.27
N ARG A 44 -3.92 -0.34 22.28
CA ARG A 44 -3.07 0.86 22.34
C ARG A 44 -2.21 0.88 23.61
N ASP A 45 -2.74 0.39 24.73
CA ASP A 45 -2.03 0.32 26.01
C ASP A 45 -0.85 -0.66 25.95
N PHE A 46 -0.82 -1.53 24.93
CA PHE A 46 0.23 -2.50 24.66
C PHE A 46 1.12 -2.10 23.47
N GLY A 47 1.05 -0.84 23.03
CA GLY A 47 1.94 -0.26 22.02
C GLY A 47 1.51 -0.42 20.56
N LEU A 48 0.26 -0.83 20.29
CA LEU A 48 -0.27 -0.84 18.91
C LEU A 48 -0.87 0.52 18.52
N ASP A 49 -0.60 0.98 17.28
CA ASP A 49 -1.29 2.13 16.68
C ASP A 49 -2.63 1.66 16.10
N VAL A 50 -3.65 1.54 16.96
CA VAL A 50 -5.03 1.25 16.55
C VAL A 50 -5.77 2.55 16.27
N ARG A 51 -6.56 2.65 15.20
CA ARG A 51 -7.27 3.86 14.76
C ARG A 51 -8.74 3.54 14.53
N ASP A 52 -9.61 4.23 15.26
CA ASP A 52 -11.05 4.12 15.12
C ASP A 52 -11.54 4.89 13.88
N LEU A 53 -12.33 4.24 13.04
CA LEU A 53 -12.97 4.83 11.86
C LEU A 53 -14.50 4.94 12.00
N GLY A 54 -15.07 4.66 13.18
CA GLY A 54 -16.49 4.77 13.49
C GLY A 54 -17.22 3.43 13.52
N ASP A 55 -18.53 3.50 13.71
CA ASP A 55 -19.43 2.35 13.90
C ASP A 55 -19.77 1.58 12.62
N GLN A 56 -19.69 2.23 11.45
CA GLN A 56 -20.06 1.60 10.19
C GLN A 56 -19.01 0.55 9.76
N LEU A 57 -19.43 -0.72 9.73
CA LEU A 57 -18.65 -1.82 9.19
C LEU A 57 -18.24 -1.58 7.73
N GLY A 58 -17.04 -2.06 7.38
CA GLY A 58 -16.46 -1.93 6.05
C GLY A 58 -15.57 -0.70 5.87
N ARG A 59 -15.55 0.24 6.81
CA ARG A 59 -14.68 1.44 6.72
C ARG A 59 -13.20 1.08 6.86
N ALA A 60 -12.86 0.20 7.81
CA ALA A 60 -11.48 -0.27 7.96
C ALA A 60 -11.02 -1.10 6.78
N SER A 61 -11.86 -2.01 6.28
CA SER A 61 -11.55 -2.74 5.04
C SER A 61 -11.46 -1.80 3.82
N GLY A 62 -12.32 -0.79 3.75
CA GLY A 62 -12.37 0.20 2.67
C GLY A 62 -11.09 1.03 2.55
N ILE A 63 -10.54 1.54 3.67
CA ILE A 63 -9.27 2.29 3.59
C ILE A 63 -8.12 1.41 3.09
N LYS A 64 -8.09 0.12 3.48
CA LYS A 64 -7.09 -0.83 3.00
C LYS A 64 -7.23 -1.10 1.50
N MET A 65 -8.47 -1.26 1.02
CA MET A 65 -8.75 -1.41 -0.40
C MET A 65 -8.24 -0.21 -1.19
N CYS A 66 -8.57 1.02 -0.78
CA CYS A 66 -8.10 2.25 -1.46
C CYS A 66 -6.56 2.37 -1.43
N TYR A 67 -5.94 2.06 -0.29
CA TYR A 67 -4.48 2.08 -0.18
C TYR A 67 -3.82 1.04 -1.10
N ALA A 68 -4.38 -0.17 -1.18
CA ALA A 68 -3.89 -1.22 -2.06
C ALA A 68 -4.10 -0.88 -3.54
N ALA A 69 -5.20 -0.20 -3.89
CA ALA A 69 -5.44 0.28 -5.24
C ALA A 69 -4.37 1.29 -5.67
N MET A 70 -3.99 2.22 -4.79
CA MET A 70 -2.90 3.17 -5.07
C MET A 70 -1.58 2.44 -5.31
N THR A 71 -1.16 1.54 -4.43
CA THR A 71 0.15 0.88 -4.57
C THR A 71 0.19 -0.09 -5.76
N LYS A 72 -0.78 -1.01 -5.86
CA LYS A 72 -0.79 -2.01 -6.93
C LYS A 72 -1.15 -1.42 -8.29
N GLY A 73 -2.08 -0.46 -8.31
CA GLY A 73 -2.50 0.21 -9.54
C GLY A 73 -1.37 1.02 -10.16
N THR A 74 -0.63 1.79 -9.36
CA THR A 74 0.53 2.54 -9.88
C THR A 74 1.65 1.63 -10.36
N THR A 75 1.95 0.53 -9.65
CA THR A 75 2.90 -0.48 -10.14
C THR A 75 2.48 -1.06 -11.49
N ALA A 76 1.20 -1.39 -11.68
CA ALA A 76 0.70 -1.89 -12.95
C ALA A 76 0.82 -0.86 -14.08
N LEU A 77 0.49 0.40 -13.81
CA LEU A 77 0.64 1.49 -14.79
C LEU A 77 2.11 1.72 -15.18
N HIS A 78 3.02 1.69 -14.22
CA HIS A 78 4.46 1.81 -14.49
C HIS A 78 4.97 0.64 -15.34
N ALA A 79 4.56 -0.58 -15.03
CA ALA A 79 4.93 -1.76 -15.80
C ALA A 79 4.45 -1.66 -17.26
N GLU A 80 3.18 -1.29 -17.46
CA GLU A 80 2.63 -1.13 -18.82
C GLU A 80 3.35 -0.02 -19.60
N LEU A 81 3.67 1.10 -18.94
CA LEU A 81 4.44 2.17 -19.55
C LEU A 81 5.82 1.70 -20.02
N LEU A 82 6.55 0.96 -19.18
CA LEU A 82 7.87 0.45 -19.55
C LEU A 82 7.78 -0.59 -20.67
N ILE A 83 6.76 -1.45 -20.66
CA ILE A 83 6.49 -2.39 -21.76
C ILE A 83 6.23 -1.63 -23.07
N ALA A 84 5.48 -0.53 -23.03
CA ALA A 84 5.21 0.28 -24.20
C ALA A 84 6.49 0.99 -24.71
N ALA A 85 7.29 1.58 -23.81
CA ALA A 85 8.57 2.20 -24.16
C ALA A 85 9.53 1.20 -24.81
N GLU A 86 9.63 -0.01 -24.26
CA GLU A 86 10.46 -1.09 -24.79
C GLU A 86 10.01 -1.51 -26.20
N LYS A 87 8.69 -1.69 -26.40
CA LYS A 87 8.14 -2.03 -27.72
C LYS A 87 8.37 -0.96 -28.78
N LEU A 88 8.56 0.30 -28.37
CA LEU A 88 8.86 1.43 -29.24
C LEU A 88 10.37 1.69 -29.39
N GLY A 89 11.21 1.01 -28.60
CA GLY A 89 12.65 1.26 -28.56
C GLY A 89 13.01 2.62 -27.94
N LEU A 90 12.20 3.12 -27.00
CA LEU A 90 12.33 4.45 -26.37
C LEU A 90 12.64 4.39 -24.87
N THR A 91 13.05 3.22 -24.35
CA THR A 91 13.25 2.99 -22.92
C THR A 91 14.26 3.99 -22.33
N GLU A 92 15.37 4.25 -23.02
CA GLU A 92 16.42 5.15 -22.52
C GLU A 92 15.96 6.61 -22.48
N GLU A 93 15.32 7.09 -23.55
CA GLU A 93 14.82 8.46 -23.66
C GLU A 93 13.74 8.74 -22.62
N VAL A 94 12.80 7.81 -22.42
CA VAL A 94 11.74 7.94 -21.42
C VAL A 94 12.31 7.95 -20.00
N MET A 95 13.27 7.08 -19.71
CA MET A 95 13.88 7.04 -18.38
C MET A 95 14.76 8.26 -18.12
N ALA A 96 15.47 8.79 -19.12
CA ALA A 96 16.22 10.03 -19.02
C ALA A 96 15.28 11.23 -18.76
N GLU A 97 14.18 11.31 -19.50
CA GLU A 97 13.18 12.37 -19.32
C GLU A 97 12.55 12.33 -17.92
N PHE A 98 12.17 11.14 -17.43
CA PHE A 98 11.64 11.00 -16.06
C PHE A 98 12.68 11.29 -14.99
N SER A 99 13.95 10.94 -15.20
CA SER A 99 15.01 11.28 -14.25
C SER A 99 15.19 12.80 -14.14
N ASN A 100 15.07 13.53 -15.25
CA ASN A 100 15.19 14.98 -15.30
C ASN A 100 13.97 15.71 -14.73
N THR A 101 12.76 15.22 -15.00
CA THR A 101 11.51 15.95 -14.69
C THR A 101 10.74 15.40 -13.49
N GLN A 102 10.87 14.11 -13.22
CA GLN A 102 10.04 13.36 -12.27
C GLN A 102 10.88 12.32 -11.47
N PRO A 103 11.96 12.70 -10.79
CA PRO A 103 12.85 11.76 -10.11
C PRO A 103 12.14 10.90 -9.05
N ALA A 104 11.12 11.44 -8.39
CA ALA A 104 10.31 10.68 -7.42
C ALA A 104 9.43 9.58 -8.06
N VAL A 105 9.17 9.63 -9.38
CA VAL A 105 8.54 8.52 -10.11
C VAL A 105 9.56 7.41 -10.31
N VAL A 106 10.79 7.75 -10.71
CA VAL A 106 11.88 6.79 -10.92
C VAL A 106 12.20 6.02 -9.64
N GLU A 107 12.39 6.72 -8.51
CA GLU A 107 12.62 6.08 -7.20
C GLU A 107 11.50 5.10 -6.83
N ARG A 108 10.24 5.47 -7.08
CA ARG A 108 9.09 4.59 -6.83
C ARG A 108 9.06 3.39 -7.78
N MET A 109 9.42 3.57 -9.04
CA MET A 109 9.53 2.46 -9.96
C MET A 109 10.59 1.48 -9.45
N GLU A 110 11.80 1.97 -9.12
CA GLU A 110 12.92 1.14 -8.65
C GLU A 110 12.60 0.39 -7.35
N GLY A 111 11.94 1.04 -6.39
CA GLY A 111 11.61 0.42 -5.11
C GLY A 111 10.53 -0.67 -5.20
N TRP A 112 9.65 -0.63 -6.20
CA TRP A 112 8.46 -1.47 -6.28
C TRP A 112 8.47 -2.47 -7.44
N MET A 113 9.35 -2.30 -8.43
CA MET A 113 9.46 -3.19 -9.59
C MET A 113 10.87 -3.81 -9.67
N PRO A 114 11.03 -5.10 -9.34
CA PRO A 114 12.29 -5.80 -9.53
C PRO A 114 12.66 -5.86 -11.01
N GLY A 115 13.87 -5.41 -11.38
CA GLY A 115 14.42 -5.61 -12.72
C GLY A 115 14.07 -4.54 -13.77
N ILE A 116 13.82 -3.29 -13.35
CA ILE A 116 13.70 -2.17 -14.30
C ILE A 116 14.95 -2.10 -15.19
N PRO A 117 14.78 -2.06 -16.53
CA PRO A 117 15.85 -1.74 -17.46
C PRO A 117 16.25 -0.27 -17.24
N GLY A 118 17.26 -0.08 -16.41
CA GLY A 118 17.72 1.23 -15.92
C GLY A 118 18.94 1.14 -15.01
N LYS A 119 19.39 -0.08 -14.66
CA LYS A 119 20.73 -0.32 -14.12
C LYS A 119 21.79 -0.19 -15.22
N ILE A 120 21.73 0.88 -16.01
CA ILE A 120 22.83 1.32 -16.85
C ILE A 120 23.69 2.16 -15.91
N ALA A 121 24.84 1.62 -15.54
CA ALA A 121 25.89 2.37 -14.86
C ALA A 121 26.11 3.71 -15.58
N PRO A 122 26.48 4.80 -14.89
CA PRO A 122 26.78 6.06 -15.57
C PRO A 122 27.79 5.79 -16.69
N LEU A 123 27.37 6.06 -17.93
CA LEU A 123 28.27 6.09 -19.07
C LEU A 123 29.20 7.28 -18.86
N GLY A 124 30.36 7.01 -18.26
CA GLY A 124 31.51 7.89 -18.20
C GLY A 124 31.42 9.04 -17.19
N GLN A 125 32.13 8.91 -16.08
CA GLN A 125 33.31 9.73 -15.75
C GLN A 125 34.35 8.84 -15.05
#